data_AF-A0A7V3YD58-F1
#
_entry.id   AF-A0A7V3YD58-F1
#
_cell.length_a   1.000
_cell.length_b   1.000
_cell.length_c   1.000
_cell.angle_alpha   90.00
_cell.angle_beta   90.00
_cell.angle_gamma   90.00
#
_symmetry.space_group_name_H-M   'P 1'
#
loop_
_entity.id
_entity.type
_entity.pdbx_description
1 polymer ?
#
loop_
_entity_poly.entity_id
_entity_poly.type
_entity_poly.pdbx_seq_one_letter_code
_entity_poly.pdbx_strand_id
1 'polypeptide(L)'
;MQANHTKNPDTERLEAFREEFGKVLDPVAFLNEINPDLCSAFLRLHELTLNEGVITKKHKFLIHAAVTAALHDESATTMHISGAVRAGASKEELLETAFTIIPVAGMPAFAVFLSSMKKAIP
;
A
#
# COMPACT_ATOMS: atom_id res chain seq x y z
N MET A 1 22.08 9.77 -34.30
CA MET A 1 21.17 8.67 -33.90
C MET A 1 21.22 8.57 -32.39
N GLN A 2 20.21 9.11 -31.70
CA GLN A 2 20.13 9.02 -30.24
C GLN A 2 19.54 7.64 -29.88
N ALA A 3 20.27 6.85 -29.10
CA ALA A 3 19.79 5.57 -28.59
C ALA A 3 18.74 5.86 -27.52
N ASN A 4 17.46 5.64 -27.83
CA ASN A 4 16.40 5.59 -26.84
C ASN A 4 16.70 4.46 -25.85
N HIS A 5 17.25 4.81 -24.69
CA HIS A 5 17.29 3.93 -23.53
C HIS A 5 15.87 3.82 -22.96
N THR A 6 15.04 2.96 -23.53
CA THR A 6 13.88 2.44 -22.78
C THR A 6 14.42 1.69 -21.57
N LYS A 7 14.17 2.22 -20.37
CA LYS A 7 14.59 1.58 -19.12
C LYS A 7 13.94 0.19 -19.03
N ASN A 8 14.61 -0.73 -18.34
CA ASN A 8 14.02 -2.03 -18.01
C ASN A 8 12.70 -1.77 -17.24
N PRO A 9 11.56 -2.34 -17.67
CA PRO A 9 10.26 -2.13 -17.02
C PRO A 9 10.27 -2.50 -15.52
N ASP A 10 11.17 -3.38 -15.08
CA ASP A 10 11.31 -3.73 -13.67
C ASP A 10 11.98 -2.63 -12.86
N THR A 11 12.94 -1.92 -13.45
CA THR A 11 13.54 -0.73 -12.84
C THR A 11 12.52 0.39 -12.71
N GLU A 12 11.66 0.58 -13.70
CA GLU A 12 10.59 1.59 -13.64
C GLU A 12 9.57 1.28 -12.55
N ARG A 13 9.12 0.02 -12.43
CA ARG A 13 8.18 -0.38 -11.37
C ARG A 13 8.79 -0.26 -9.98
N LEU A 14 10.07 -0.58 -9.82
CA LEU A 14 10.74 -0.48 -8.53
C LEU A 14 10.87 0.99 -8.08
N GLU A 15 11.15 1.91 -9.01
CA GLU A 15 11.15 3.34 -8.69
C GLU A 15 9.74 3.87 -8.40
N ALA A 16 8.73 3.46 -9.17
CA ALA A 16 7.34 3.82 -8.87
C ALA A 16 6.91 3.33 -7.47
N PHE A 17 7.30 2.10 -7.10
CA PHE A 17 7.07 1.56 -5.76
C PHE A 17 7.81 2.37 -4.68
N ARG A 18 9.05 2.79 -4.95
CA ARG A 18 9.81 3.67 -4.04
C ARG A 18 9.10 5.00 -3.84
N GLU A 19 8.62 5.65 -4.90
CA GLU A 19 7.89 6.92 -4.81
C GLU A 19 6.61 6.76 -3.99
N GLU A 20 5.88 5.66 -4.21
CA GLU A 20 4.63 5.34 -3.52
C GLU A 20 4.81 5.16 -2.00
N PHE A 21 5.90 4.52 -1.55
CA PHE A 21 6.14 4.28 -0.12
C PHE A 21 7.20 5.22 0.50
N GLY A 22 7.81 6.09 -0.30
CA GLY A 22 8.98 6.90 0.05
C GLY A 22 10.29 6.13 0.18
N LYS A 23 10.24 4.80 0.10
CA LYS A 23 11.39 3.88 0.08
C LYS A 23 10.97 2.58 -0.59
N VAL A 24 11.96 1.81 -1.08
CA VAL A 24 11.72 0.38 -1.33
C VAL A 24 11.62 -0.29 0.04
N LEU A 25 10.56 -1.07 0.27
CA LEU A 25 10.38 -1.79 1.53
C LEU A 25 11.40 -2.92 1.63
N ASP A 26 11.93 -3.17 2.83
CA ASP A 26 12.98 -4.16 3.07
C ASP A 26 12.63 -5.57 2.52
N PRO A 27 11.37 -6.08 2.63
CA PRO A 27 11.00 -7.36 2.02
C PRO A 27 11.09 -7.36 0.48
N VAL A 28 10.78 -6.22 -0.16
CA VAL A 28 10.85 -6.07 -1.63
C VAL A 28 12.30 -5.98 -2.09
N ALA A 29 13.14 -5.23 -1.36
CA ALA A 29 14.58 -5.16 -1.62
C ALA A 29 15.22 -6.55 -1.50
N PHE A 30 14.91 -7.27 -0.41
CA PHE A 30 15.40 -8.63 -0.19
C PHE A 30 14.91 -9.59 -1.30
N LEU A 31 13.63 -9.54 -1.67
CA LEU A 31 13.09 -10.37 -2.76
C LEU A 31 13.81 -10.09 -4.09
N ASN A 32 14.07 -8.82 -4.39
CA ASN A 32 14.80 -8.42 -5.60
C ASN A 32 16.23 -8.97 -5.65
N GLU A 33 16.90 -9.07 -4.51
CA GLU A 33 18.26 -9.64 -4.43
C GLU A 33 18.26 -11.16 -4.64
N ILE A 34 17.31 -11.88 -4.05
CA ILE A 34 17.31 -13.35 -4.06
C ILE A 34 16.60 -13.97 -5.27
N ASN A 35 15.60 -13.27 -5.83
CA ASN A 35 14.81 -13.73 -6.97
C ASN A 35 14.19 -12.54 -7.73
N PRO A 36 14.96 -11.93 -8.65
CA PRO A 36 14.52 -10.78 -9.43
C PRO A 36 13.25 -11.05 -10.26
N ASP A 37 13.09 -12.25 -10.80
CA ASP A 37 11.92 -12.61 -11.63
C ASP A 37 10.63 -12.63 -10.79
N LEU A 38 10.70 -13.19 -9.58
CA LEU A 38 9.57 -13.17 -8.65
C LEU A 38 9.29 -11.75 -8.14
N CYS A 39 10.33 -10.95 -7.92
CA CYS A 39 10.18 -9.53 -7.58
C CYS A 39 9.46 -8.76 -8.70
N SER A 40 9.87 -8.94 -9.95
CA SER A 40 9.23 -8.35 -11.12
C SER A 40 7.74 -8.74 -11.19
N ALA A 41 7.42 -10.02 -11.00
CA ALA A 41 6.05 -10.50 -10.97
C ALA A 41 5.23 -9.85 -9.83
N PHE A 42 5.79 -9.73 -8.63
CA PHE A 42 5.17 -9.03 -7.51
C PHE A 42 4.91 -7.54 -7.83
N LEU A 43 5.92 -6.83 -8.34
CA LEU A 43 5.79 -5.42 -8.69
C LEU A 43 4.74 -5.20 -9.78
N ARG A 44 4.66 -6.12 -10.75
CA ARG A 44 3.61 -6.08 -11.78
C ARG A 44 2.22 -6.34 -11.19
N LEU A 45 2.09 -7.28 -10.26
CA LEU A 45 0.82 -7.51 -9.57
C LEU A 45 0.40 -6.28 -8.75
N HIS A 46 1.33 -5.69 -8.01
CA HIS A 46 1.12 -4.45 -7.24
C HIS A 46 0.61 -3.34 -8.17
N GLU A 47 1.32 -3.08 -9.27
CA GLU A 47 0.92 -2.10 -10.29
C GLU A 47 -0.51 -2.36 -10.81
N LEU A 48 -0.81 -3.59 -11.25
CA LEU A 48 -2.12 -3.94 -11.81
C LEU A 48 -3.27 -3.77 -10.81
N THR A 49 -3.01 -4.01 -9.52
CA THR A 49 -4.03 -3.93 -8.48
C THR A 49 -4.20 -2.52 -7.92
N LEU A 50 -3.13 -1.72 -7.83
CA LEU A 50 -3.14 -0.38 -7.22
C LEU A 50 -3.12 0.81 -8.18
N ASN A 51 -2.91 0.60 -9.48
CA ASN A 51 -3.01 1.68 -10.48
C ASN A 51 -4.38 2.37 -10.44
N GLU A 52 -4.39 3.64 -10.84
CA GLU A 52 -5.62 4.43 -10.92
C GLU A 52 -6.66 3.74 -11.84
N GLY A 53 -7.93 3.82 -11.46
CA GLY A 53 -9.02 3.17 -12.19
C GLY A 53 -10.38 3.68 -11.72
N VAL A 54 -11.44 2.91 -11.96
CA VAL A 54 -12.82 3.28 -11.51
C VAL A 54 -12.86 3.49 -10.00
N ILE A 55 -12.14 2.66 -9.25
CA ILE A 55 -11.82 2.90 -7.85
C ILE A 55 -10.45 3.58 -7.81
N THR A 56 -10.40 4.77 -7.22
CA THR A 56 -9.16 5.54 -7.16
C THR A 56 -8.12 4.87 -6.27
N LYS A 57 -6.83 5.14 -6.51
CA LYS A 57 -5.72 4.59 -5.71
C LYS A 57 -5.90 4.84 -4.21
N LYS A 58 -6.39 6.04 -3.84
CA LYS A 58 -6.76 6.40 -2.46
C LYS A 58 -7.76 5.41 -1.86
N HIS A 59 -8.87 5.16 -2.55
CA HIS A 59 -9.92 4.27 -2.04
C HIS A 59 -9.46 2.82 -1.98
N LYS A 60 -8.62 2.36 -2.92
CA LYS A 60 -8.02 1.03 -2.87
C LYS A 60 -7.17 0.85 -1.62
N PHE A 61 -6.37 1.84 -1.25
CA PHE A 61 -5.59 1.80 -0.01
C PHE A 61 -6.45 1.82 1.25
N LEU A 62 -7.53 2.61 1.29
CA LEU A 62 -8.48 2.61 2.40
C LEU A 62 -9.13 1.22 2.57
N ILE A 63 -9.52 0.58 1.47
CA ILE A 63 -10.04 -0.79 1.47
C ILE A 63 -8.99 -1.78 1.99
N HIS A 64 -7.75 -1.70 1.49
CA HIS A 64 -6.66 -2.57 1.96
C HIS A 64 -6.43 -2.42 3.47
N ALA A 65 -6.38 -1.18 3.97
CA ALA A 65 -6.20 -0.91 5.40
C ALA A 65 -7.34 -1.50 6.25
N ALA A 66 -8.59 -1.41 5.78
CA ALA A 66 -9.74 -2.02 6.46
C ALA A 66 -9.64 -3.55 6.48
N VAL A 67 -9.26 -4.17 5.35
CA VAL A 67 -9.10 -5.63 5.24
C VAL A 67 -7.96 -6.13 6.13
N THR A 68 -6.80 -5.48 6.12
CA THR A 68 -5.67 -5.90 6.97
C THR A 68 -5.96 -5.69 8.46
N ALA A 69 -6.73 -4.65 8.80
CA ALA A 69 -7.19 -4.45 10.17
C ALA A 69 -8.15 -5.57 10.61
N ALA A 70 -9.05 -6.01 9.73
CA ALA A 70 -9.94 -7.15 9.98
C ALA A 70 -9.17 -8.48 10.14
N LEU A 71 -7.99 -8.60 9.52
CA LEU A 71 -7.06 -9.71 9.70
C LEU A 71 -6.15 -9.56 10.94
N HIS A 72 -6.29 -8.48 11.70
CA HIS A 72 -5.44 -8.09 12.83
C HIS A 72 -3.96 -7.94 12.48
N ASP A 73 -3.64 -7.61 11.23
CA ASP A 73 -2.27 -7.34 10.78
C ASP A 73 -1.95 -5.86 10.96
N GLU A 74 -1.38 -5.51 12.11
CA GLU A 74 -1.05 -4.12 12.44
C GLU A 74 0.04 -3.52 11.54
N SER A 75 1.00 -4.34 11.10
CA SER A 75 2.10 -3.89 10.23
C SER A 75 1.57 -3.54 8.84
N ALA A 76 0.79 -4.44 8.23
CA ALA A 76 0.19 -4.20 6.93
C ALA A 76 -0.86 -3.08 6.99
N THR A 77 -1.63 -2.98 8.07
CA THR A 77 -2.57 -1.88 8.27
C THR A 77 -1.85 -0.54 8.34
N THR A 78 -0.74 -0.45 9.09
CA THR A 78 0.08 0.77 9.15
C THR A 78 0.60 1.14 7.77
N MET A 79 1.12 0.17 7.02
CA MET A 79 1.64 0.37 5.66
C MET A 79 0.56 0.86 4.68
N HIS A 80 -0.63 0.27 4.69
CA HIS A 80 -1.72 0.69 3.81
C HIS A 80 -2.34 2.04 4.21
N ILE A 81 -2.37 2.38 5.50
CA ILE A 81 -2.75 3.73 5.93
C ILE A 81 -1.73 4.76 5.43
N SER A 82 -0.43 4.49 5.54
CA SER A 82 0.59 5.38 4.96
C SER A 82 0.45 5.53 3.44
N GLY A 83 0.12 4.45 2.73
CA GLY A 83 -0.21 4.49 1.31
C GLY A 83 -1.44 5.35 1.00
N ALA A 84 -2.51 5.22 1.79
CA ALA A 84 -3.72 6.04 1.66
C ALA A 84 -3.41 7.54 1.86
N VAL A 85 -2.65 7.88 2.90
CA VAL A 85 -2.24 9.28 3.18
C VAL A 85 -1.44 9.86 2.02
N ARG A 86 -0.47 9.10 1.48
CA ARG A 86 0.31 9.52 0.30
C ARG A 86 -0.54 9.68 -0.96
N ALA A 87 -1.61 8.89 -1.08
CA ALA A 87 -2.62 9.02 -2.13
C ALA A 87 -3.65 10.13 -1.86
N GLY A 88 -3.47 10.93 -0.80
CA GLY A 88 -4.31 12.10 -0.48
C GLY A 88 -5.49 11.82 0.44
N ALA A 89 -5.49 10.71 1.18
CA ALA A 89 -6.52 10.45 2.19
C ALA A 89 -6.43 11.42 3.36
N SER A 90 -7.57 11.99 3.76
CA SER A 90 -7.66 12.84 4.94
C SER A 90 -7.76 12.01 6.24
N LYS A 91 -7.57 12.67 7.40
CA LYS A 91 -7.77 12.02 8.71
C LYS A 91 -9.21 11.57 8.90
N GLU A 92 -10.15 12.35 8.38
CA GLU A 92 -11.59 12.10 8.42
C GLU A 92 -11.95 10.87 7.58
N GLU A 93 -11.39 10.74 6.37
CA GLU A 93 -11.60 9.56 5.52
C GLU A 93 -11.06 8.28 6.16
N LEU A 94 -9.90 8.35 6.83
CA LEU A 94 -9.35 7.22 7.58
C LEU A 94 -10.24 6.83 8.76
N LEU A 95 -10.72 7.81 9.51
CA LEU A 95 -11.59 7.57 10.66
C LEU A 95 -12.94 6.97 10.21
N GLU A 96 -13.53 7.49 9.15
CA GLU A 96 -14.77 6.97 8.58
C GLU A 96 -14.57 5.55 8.03
N THR A 97 -13.43 5.27 7.41
CA THR A 97 -13.04 3.90 7.01
C THR A 97 -13.02 2.96 8.22
N ALA A 98 -12.46 3.40 9.35
CA ALA A 98 -12.43 2.61 10.58
C ALA A 98 -13.84 2.29 11.11
N PHE A 99 -14.80 3.21 10.96
CA PHE A 99 -16.19 2.98 11.39
C PHE A 99 -16.85 1.85 10.61
N THR A 100 -16.52 1.67 9.33
CA THR A 100 -17.06 0.58 8.51
C THR A 100 -16.66 -0.82 9.01
N ILE A 101 -15.56 -0.91 9.77
CA ILE A 101 -15.00 -2.16 10.30
C ILE A 101 -15.84 -2.70 11.46
N ILE A 102 -16.37 -1.81 12.31
CA ILE A 102 -17.10 -2.15 13.55
C ILE A 102 -18.22 -3.18 13.32
N PRO A 103 -19.16 -2.99 12.37
CA PRO A 103 -20.29 -3.91 12.19
C PRO A 103 -19.90 -5.28 11.64
N VAL A 104 -18.75 -5.43 10.98
CA VAL A 104 -18.39 -6.66 10.23
C VAL A 104 -17.19 -7.42 10.80
N ALA A 105 -16.28 -6.73 11.50
CA ALA A 105 -15.08 -7.33 12.09
C ALA A 105 -14.91 -7.02 13.59
N GLY A 106 -15.77 -6.17 14.16
CA GLY A 106 -15.83 -5.92 15.60
C GLY A 106 -14.73 -5.00 16.15
N MET A 107 -14.77 -4.80 17.46
CA MET A 107 -13.90 -3.87 18.18
C MET A 107 -12.39 -4.20 18.11
N PRO A 108 -11.94 -5.47 18.10
CA PRO A 108 -10.51 -5.77 17.98
C PRO A 108 -9.89 -5.24 16.68
N ALA A 109 -10.56 -5.45 15.54
CA ALA A 109 -10.12 -4.94 14.24
C ALA A 109 -10.12 -3.41 14.20
N PHE A 110 -11.14 -2.77 14.78
CA PHE A 110 -11.18 -1.32 14.94
C PHE A 110 -10.01 -0.80 15.78
N ALA A 111 -9.66 -1.47 16.87
CA ALA A 111 -8.51 -1.09 17.70
C ALA A 111 -7.17 -1.22 16.95
N VAL A 112 -7.00 -2.27 16.13
CA VAL A 112 -5.83 -2.43 15.24
C VAL A 112 -5.75 -1.26 14.26
N PHE A 113 -6.88 -0.88 13.64
CA PHE A 113 -6.91 0.25 12.71
C PHE A 113 -6.52 1.57 13.40
N LEU A 114 -7.09 1.88 14.56
CA LEU A 114 -6.75 3.10 15.30
C LEU A 114 -5.28 3.15 15.76
N SER A 115 -4.75 2.02 16.25
CA SER A 115 -3.33 1.93 16.64
C SER A 115 -2.41 2.16 15.43
N SER A 116 -2.74 1.54 14.30
CA SER A 116 -2.00 1.68 13.04
C SER A 116 -2.09 3.10 12.49
N MET A 117 -3.27 3.73 12.56
CA MET A 117 -3.48 5.11 12.16
C MET A 117 -2.60 6.07 12.95
N LYS A 118 -2.50 5.88 14.28
CA LYS A 118 -1.62 6.67 15.15
C LYS A 118 -0.13 6.51 14.79
N LYS A 119 0.28 5.33 14.31
CA LYS A 119 1.67 5.07 13.88
C LYS A 119 1.98 5.64 12.49
N ALA A 120 0.99 5.65 11.60
CA ALA A 120 1.15 6.04 10.20
C ALA A 120 1.06 7.56 9.96
N ILE A 121 0.41 8.29 10.86
CA ILE A 121 0.22 9.74 10.76
C ILE A 121 1.20 10.44 11.72
N PRO A 122 1.96 11.45 11.27
CA PRO A 122 2.84 12.24 12.13
C PRO A 122 2.08 13.10 13.14
#